data_AF-A0A496RTP4-F1
#
_entry.id   AF-A0A496RTP4-F1
#
_cell.length_a   1.000
_cell.length_b   1.000
_cell.length_c   1.000
_cell.angle_alpha   90.00
_cell.angle_beta   90.00
_cell.angle_gamma   90.00
#
_symmetry.space_group_name_H-M   'P 1'
#
loop_
_entity.id
_entity.type
_entity.pdbx_description
1 polymer ?
#
loop_
_entity_poly.entity_id
_entity_poly.type
_entity_poly.pdbx_seq_one_letter_code
_entity_poly.pdbx_strand_id
1 'polypeptide(L)'
;MRRLKESRKRGILLLLSALIFFSGGEVLYAEKKQEVKAGRLSKAIFHYELGRSLFLSRKYAKAKEEFRLAIQLDTGKRKSVSRLSRMYLKKIERWEKRKIKELRKRKREEEIARKRRRILAKREKKREREVVRTSKKVEERLKERKKRKKERRARFKRAELESGQERVVKVKRKEKKEKEVCVSAVRAGSEESFDLLPSILNDYPELKKKAEVNLHYRRAREYLKQKKLRKAIAEFELVKSKIDREHPYFIPCIIYIKQAKTLMSEQ
;
A
#
# COMPACT_ATOMS: atom_id res chain seq x y z
N MET A 1 17.04 -15.68 26.67
CA MET A 1 16.83 -16.12 28.08
C MET A 1 17.38 -15.17 29.17
N ARG A 2 18.49 -14.43 28.98
CA ARG A 2 19.03 -13.53 30.03
C ARG A 2 18.11 -12.36 30.43
N ARG A 3 17.40 -11.73 29.49
CA ARG A 3 16.48 -10.59 29.77
C ARG A 3 15.27 -10.94 30.66
N LEU A 4 14.81 -12.19 30.64
CA LEU A 4 13.69 -12.64 31.48
C LEU A 4 14.10 -12.81 32.96
N LYS A 5 15.39 -13.13 33.22
CA LYS A 5 15.90 -13.25 34.59
C LYS A 5 16.09 -11.88 35.25
N GLU A 6 16.43 -10.83 34.50
CA GLU A 6 16.57 -9.47 35.03
C GLU A 6 15.23 -8.80 35.35
N SER A 7 14.19 -9.05 34.56
CA SER A 7 12.85 -8.53 34.82
C SER A 7 12.26 -9.07 36.14
N ARG A 8 12.47 -10.36 36.43
CA ARG A 8 12.01 -10.99 37.70
C ARG A 8 12.76 -10.46 38.92
N LYS A 9 14.08 -10.25 38.81
CA LYS A 9 14.90 -9.69 39.90
C LYS A 9 14.46 -8.26 40.25
N ARG A 10 14.15 -7.43 39.25
CA ARG A 10 13.63 -6.07 39.47
C ARG A 10 12.24 -6.08 40.12
N GLY A 11 11.36 -7.01 39.72
CA GLY A 11 10.05 -7.18 40.34
C GLY A 11 10.13 -7.53 41.84
N ILE A 12 11.00 -8.46 42.22
CA ILE A 12 11.18 -8.88 43.62
C ILE A 12 11.76 -7.75 44.49
N LEU A 13 12.73 -6.98 43.96
CA LEU A 13 13.31 -5.85 44.70
C LEU A 13 12.29 -4.73 44.98
N LEU A 14 11.38 -4.49 44.04
CA LEU A 14 10.29 -3.53 44.23
C LEU A 14 9.26 -4.01 45.25
N LEU A 15 8.96 -5.31 45.29
CA LEU A 15 8.07 -5.89 46.30
C LEU A 15 8.66 -5.81 47.71
N LEU A 16 9.94 -6.12 47.88
CA LEU A 16 10.61 -6.07 49.19
C LEU A 16 10.73 -4.64 49.73
N SER A 17 11.06 -3.66 48.87
CA SER A 17 11.09 -2.25 49.28
C SER A 17 9.70 -1.70 49.61
N ALA A 18 8.65 -2.12 48.89
CA ALA A 18 7.27 -1.81 49.24
C ALA A 18 6.86 -2.44 50.59
N LEU A 19 7.29 -3.67 50.88
CA LEU A 19 6.99 -4.38 52.12
C LEU A 19 7.59 -3.67 53.34
N ILE A 20 8.86 -3.27 53.27
CA ILE A 20 9.56 -2.52 54.33
C ILE A 20 8.90 -1.16 54.56
N PHE A 21 8.48 -0.49 53.48
CA PHE A 21 7.79 0.80 53.56
C PHE A 21 6.36 0.69 54.14
N PHE A 22 5.70 -0.46 53.96
CA PHE A 22 4.37 -0.71 54.51
C PHE A 22 4.41 -1.16 55.98
N SER A 23 5.38 -1.99 56.37
CA SER A 23 5.48 -2.53 57.73
C SER A 23 6.07 -1.55 58.74
N GLY A 24 7.02 -0.69 58.34
CA GLY A 24 7.67 0.25 59.25
C GLY A 24 6.71 1.26 59.90
N GLY A 25 5.60 1.59 59.22
CA GLY A 25 4.58 2.48 59.76
C GLY A 25 3.74 1.86 60.88
N GLU A 26 3.48 0.55 60.81
CA GLU A 26 2.64 -0.16 61.79
C GLU A 26 3.41 -0.51 63.07
N VAL A 27 4.71 -0.82 62.96
CA VAL A 27 5.56 -1.09 64.13
C VAL A 27 5.76 0.17 64.97
N LEU A 28 6.10 1.30 64.31
CA LEU A 28 6.16 2.62 64.98
C LEU A 28 4.81 3.03 65.59
N TYR A 29 3.69 2.57 65.01
CA TYR A 29 2.36 2.81 65.55
C TYR A 29 2.10 2.05 66.85
N ALA A 30 2.51 0.79 66.90
CA ALA A 30 2.36 -0.07 68.07
C ALA A 30 3.22 0.43 69.25
N GLU A 31 4.48 0.78 68.98
CA GLU A 31 5.41 1.31 69.99
C GLU A 31 4.91 2.63 70.59
N LYS A 32 4.58 3.61 69.75
CA LYS A 32 4.09 4.91 70.25
C LYS A 32 2.74 4.79 70.97
N LYS A 33 1.90 3.81 70.60
CA LYS A 33 0.63 3.54 71.31
C LYS A 33 0.87 3.01 72.72
N GLN A 34 1.92 2.22 72.93
CA GLN A 34 2.33 1.78 74.27
C GLN A 34 2.86 2.96 75.11
N GLU A 35 3.63 3.88 74.51
CA GLU A 35 4.13 5.08 75.20
C GLU A 35 3.00 6.02 75.66
N VAL A 36 1.94 6.17 74.86
CA VAL A 36 0.74 6.93 75.25
C VAL A 36 0.01 6.25 76.41
N LYS A 37 -0.11 4.92 76.40
CA LYS A 37 -0.73 4.16 77.51
C LYS A 37 0.09 4.27 78.79
N ALA A 38 1.42 4.33 78.67
CA ALA A 38 2.35 4.54 79.78
C ALA A 38 2.38 5.99 80.28
N GLY A 39 1.58 6.91 79.71
CA GLY A 39 1.53 8.32 80.10
C GLY A 39 2.75 9.15 79.70
N ARG A 40 3.71 8.58 78.96
CA ARG A 40 4.96 9.24 78.56
C ARG A 40 4.79 10.20 77.39
N LEU A 41 3.77 9.99 76.55
CA LEU A 41 3.48 10.78 75.37
C LEU A 41 2.06 11.34 75.44
N SER A 42 1.89 12.64 75.18
CA SER A 42 0.54 13.22 75.10
C SER A 42 -0.20 12.68 73.87
N LYS A 43 -1.51 12.42 74.03
CA LYS A 43 -2.35 11.95 72.91
C LYS A 43 -2.29 12.91 71.72
N ALA A 44 -2.20 14.22 71.96
CA ALA A 44 -2.03 15.23 70.91
C ALA A 44 -0.74 15.05 70.10
N ILE A 45 0.40 14.82 70.76
CA ILE A 45 1.70 14.59 70.09
C ILE A 45 1.66 13.29 69.29
N PHE A 46 1.04 12.23 69.83
CA PHE A 46 0.86 10.97 69.13
C PHE A 46 0.14 11.14 67.79
N HIS A 47 -1.06 11.75 67.80
CA HIS A 47 -1.84 11.99 66.58
C HIS A 47 -1.12 12.93 65.60
N TYR A 48 -0.34 13.90 66.09
CA TYR A 48 0.49 14.75 65.23
C TYR A 48 1.59 13.98 64.51
N GLU A 49 2.38 13.17 65.24
CA GLU A 49 3.48 12.40 64.66
C GLU A 49 2.97 11.36 63.66
N LEU A 50 1.84 10.73 63.97
CA LEU A 50 1.14 9.85 63.05
C LEU A 50 0.68 10.60 61.79
N GLY A 51 -0.01 11.74 61.95
CA GLY A 51 -0.43 12.57 60.82
C GLY A 51 0.75 13.00 59.94
N ARG A 52 1.90 13.31 60.55
CA ARG A 52 3.15 13.63 59.86
C ARG A 52 3.70 12.43 59.10
N SER A 53 3.75 11.25 59.69
CA SER A 53 4.18 10.01 59.02
C SER A 53 3.27 9.68 57.82
N LEU A 54 1.95 9.79 57.99
CA LEU A 54 0.96 9.62 56.93
C LEU A 54 1.13 10.67 55.82
N PHE A 55 1.42 11.91 56.17
CA PHE A 55 1.70 12.99 55.22
C PHE A 55 2.94 12.71 54.37
N LEU A 56 4.04 12.28 55.00
CA LEU A 56 5.27 11.88 54.30
C LEU A 56 5.04 10.68 53.39
N SER A 57 4.19 9.75 53.81
CA SER A 57 3.72 8.60 53.03
C SER A 57 2.68 8.96 51.95
N ARG A 58 2.37 10.25 51.75
CA ARG A 58 1.38 10.78 50.79
C ARG A 58 -0.06 10.27 51.02
N LYS A 59 -0.37 9.74 52.20
CA LYS A 59 -1.72 9.30 52.61
C LYS A 59 -2.51 10.49 53.17
N TYR A 60 -2.73 11.51 52.34
CA TYR A 60 -3.20 12.83 52.76
C TYR A 60 -4.59 12.85 53.43
N ALA A 61 -5.51 11.97 53.02
CA ALA A 61 -6.84 11.88 53.62
C ALA A 61 -6.76 11.47 55.10
N LYS A 62 -6.06 10.37 55.39
CA LYS A 62 -5.80 9.89 56.76
C LYS A 62 -4.97 10.90 57.56
N ALA A 63 -3.94 11.49 56.95
CA ALA A 63 -3.12 12.51 57.60
C ALA A 63 -3.97 13.72 58.08
N LYS A 64 -4.96 14.16 57.30
CA LYS A 64 -5.87 15.25 57.69
C LYS A 64 -6.69 14.90 58.94
N GLU A 65 -7.20 13.68 59.02
CA GLU A 65 -7.97 13.22 60.17
C GLU A 65 -7.12 13.26 61.44
N GLU A 66 -5.90 12.72 61.36
CA GLU A 66 -4.97 12.69 62.49
C GLU A 66 -4.50 14.09 62.93
N PHE A 67 -4.24 15.00 61.98
CA PHE A 67 -3.96 16.39 62.32
C PHE A 67 -5.16 17.11 62.96
N ARG A 68 -6.40 16.78 62.59
CA ARG A 68 -7.60 17.34 63.23
C ARG A 68 -7.75 16.83 64.66
N LEU A 69 -7.53 15.53 64.88
CA LEU A 69 -7.53 14.93 66.22
C LEU A 69 -6.42 15.53 67.10
N ALA A 70 -5.22 15.72 66.56
CA ALA A 70 -4.12 16.37 67.27
C ALA A 70 -4.46 17.80 67.71
N ILE A 71 -5.19 18.57 66.88
CA ILE A 71 -5.67 19.92 67.23
C ILE A 71 -6.74 19.88 68.32
N GLN A 72 -7.65 18.90 68.28
CA GLN A 72 -8.73 18.77 69.27
C GLN A 72 -8.18 18.38 70.65
N LEU A 73 -7.16 17.52 70.70
CA LEU A 73 -6.59 16.98 71.93
C LEU A 73 -5.51 17.88 72.57
N ASP A 74 -5.01 18.88 71.85
CA ASP A 74 -4.00 19.82 72.34
C ASP A 74 -4.64 20.89 73.24
N THR A 75 -4.92 20.51 74.48
CA THR A 75 -5.50 21.38 75.54
C THR A 75 -4.46 22.22 76.27
N GLY A 76 -3.17 22.09 75.93
CA GLY A 76 -2.06 22.74 76.64
C GLY A 76 -1.96 24.26 76.40
N LYS A 77 -1.43 24.99 77.40
CA LYS A 77 -1.32 26.46 77.40
C LYS A 77 -0.51 27.03 76.22
N ARG A 78 0.47 26.28 75.68
CA ARG A 78 1.35 26.72 74.57
C ARG A 78 0.86 26.35 73.15
N LYS A 79 -0.15 25.47 73.00
CA LYS A 79 -0.80 25.06 71.71
C LYS A 79 0.17 24.81 70.52
N SER A 80 1.35 24.27 70.78
CA SER A 80 2.41 24.12 69.76
C SER A 80 2.05 23.06 68.71
N VAL A 81 1.47 21.94 69.14
CA VAL A 81 1.03 20.83 68.28
C VAL A 81 -0.10 21.26 67.35
N SER A 82 -1.05 22.05 67.85
CA SER A 82 -2.13 22.63 67.05
C SER A 82 -1.61 23.51 65.92
N ARG A 83 -0.61 24.35 66.19
CA ARG A 83 -0.02 25.25 65.18
C ARG A 83 0.64 24.45 64.05
N LEU A 84 1.42 23.42 64.40
CA LEU A 84 2.07 22.54 63.42
C LEU A 84 1.05 21.74 62.61
N SER A 85 0.04 21.16 63.26
CA SER A 85 -1.03 20.42 62.59
C SER A 85 -1.79 21.28 61.59
N ARG A 86 -2.15 22.53 61.96
CA ARG A 86 -2.76 23.49 61.04
C ARG A 86 -1.86 23.84 59.85
N MET A 87 -0.55 23.97 60.07
CA MET A 87 0.40 24.19 58.98
C MET A 87 0.37 23.04 57.97
N TYR A 88 0.35 21.79 58.44
CA TYR A 88 0.26 20.62 57.55
C TYR A 88 -1.08 20.53 56.83
N LEU A 89 -2.20 20.80 57.50
CA LEU A 89 -3.52 20.87 56.86
C LEU A 89 -3.52 21.87 55.69
N LYS A 90 -2.97 23.08 55.90
CA LYS A 90 -2.81 24.09 54.83
C LYS A 90 -1.94 23.59 53.68
N LYS A 91 -0.86 22.83 53.95
CA LYS A 91 -0.03 22.22 52.90
C LYS A 91 -0.82 21.20 52.08
N ILE A 92 -1.60 20.34 52.73
CA ILE A 92 -2.46 19.34 52.06
C ILE A 92 -3.51 20.05 51.18
N GLU A 93 -4.19 21.06 51.71
CA GLU A 93 -5.19 21.83 50.95
C GLU A 93 -4.61 22.51 49.71
N ARG A 94 -3.41 23.11 49.83
CA ARG A 94 -2.70 23.70 48.68
C ARG A 94 -2.39 22.65 47.62
N TRP A 95 -1.97 21.46 48.03
CA TRP A 95 -1.69 20.35 47.12
C TRP A 95 -2.96 19.87 46.41
N GLU A 96 -4.06 19.68 47.13
CA GLU A 96 -5.35 19.29 46.56
C GLU A 96 -5.87 20.33 45.56
N LYS A 97 -5.78 21.63 45.90
CA LYS A 97 -6.15 22.72 44.98
C LYS A 97 -5.35 22.66 43.69
N ARG A 98 -4.04 22.41 43.75
CA ARG A 98 -3.19 22.23 42.56
C ARG A 98 -3.63 21.03 41.74
N LYS A 99 -3.86 19.88 42.38
CA LYS A 99 -4.31 18.65 41.72
C LYS A 99 -5.66 18.84 41.01
N ILE A 100 -6.62 19.51 41.67
CA ILE A 100 -7.93 19.85 41.07
C ILE A 100 -7.74 20.77 39.86
N LYS A 101 -6.89 21.81 39.97
CA LYS A 101 -6.60 22.72 38.86
C LYS A 101 -6.01 21.96 37.66
N GLU A 102 -5.08 21.04 37.91
CA GLU A 102 -4.48 20.20 36.88
C GLU A 102 -5.51 19.26 36.23
N LEU A 103 -6.36 18.59 37.03
CA LEU A 103 -7.44 17.75 36.51
C LEU A 103 -8.43 18.55 35.65
N ARG A 104 -8.78 19.78 36.05
CA ARG A 104 -9.61 20.68 35.25
C ARG A 104 -8.93 21.06 33.94
N LYS A 105 -7.62 21.33 33.97
CA LYS A 105 -6.83 21.63 32.77
C LYS A 105 -6.83 20.44 31.80
N ARG A 106 -6.53 19.23 32.30
CA ARG A 106 -6.57 17.99 31.50
C ARG A 106 -7.94 17.74 30.88
N LYS A 107 -9.03 17.88 31.65
CA LYS A 107 -10.40 17.74 31.12
C LYS A 107 -10.71 18.74 30.00
N ARG A 108 -10.26 20.00 30.14
CA ARG A 108 -10.42 21.02 29.08
C ARG A 108 -9.62 20.64 27.83
N GLU A 109 -8.39 20.18 27.99
CA GLU A 109 -7.54 19.71 26.89
C GLU A 109 -8.15 18.50 26.17
N GLU A 110 -8.69 17.53 26.91
CA GLU A 110 -9.43 16.39 26.37
C GLU A 110 -10.68 16.82 25.60
N GLU A 111 -11.44 17.80 26.12
CA GLU A 111 -12.61 18.33 25.42
C GLU A 111 -12.23 19.04 24.12
N ILE A 112 -11.18 19.86 24.15
CA ILE A 112 -10.63 20.53 22.96
C ILE A 112 -10.15 19.47 21.95
N ALA A 113 -9.45 18.43 22.40
CA ALA A 113 -9.01 17.33 21.56
C ALA A 113 -10.19 16.58 20.93
N ARG A 114 -11.27 16.34 21.70
CA ARG A 114 -12.52 15.73 21.21
C ARG A 114 -13.19 16.60 20.15
N LYS A 115 -13.27 17.92 20.36
CA LYS A 115 -13.79 18.88 19.37
C LYS A 115 -12.96 18.88 18.09
N ARG A 116 -11.62 18.90 18.20
CA ARG A 116 -10.70 18.81 17.05
C ARG A 116 -10.90 17.51 16.26
N ARG A 117 -11.00 16.36 16.93
CA ARG A 117 -11.27 15.06 16.28
C ARG A 117 -12.59 15.07 15.52
N ARG A 118 -13.65 15.65 16.09
CA ARG A 118 -14.95 15.80 15.39
C ARG A 118 -14.85 16.65 14.13
N ILE A 119 -14.10 17.75 14.18
CA ILE A 119 -13.89 18.63 13.02
C ILE A 119 -13.09 17.90 11.93
N LEU A 120 -12.03 17.19 12.30
CA LEU A 120 -11.22 16.40 11.38
C LEU A 120 -12.04 15.30 10.71
N ALA A 121 -12.80 14.52 11.48
CA ALA A 121 -13.68 13.48 10.95
C ALA A 121 -14.72 14.04 9.96
N LYS A 122 -15.28 15.23 10.24
CA LYS A 122 -16.19 15.92 9.29
C LYS A 122 -15.48 16.31 8.00
N ARG A 123 -14.23 16.80 8.07
CA ARG A 123 -13.43 17.16 6.89
C ARG A 123 -13.06 15.93 6.06
N GLU A 124 -12.66 14.84 6.71
CA GLU A 124 -12.37 13.57 6.05
C GLU A 124 -13.60 13.02 5.32
N LYS A 125 -14.75 12.95 6.00
CA LYS A 125 -16.01 12.53 5.37
C LYS A 125 -16.40 13.40 4.17
N LYS A 126 -16.09 14.71 4.20
CA LYS A 126 -16.31 15.60 3.05
C LYS A 126 -15.37 15.24 1.89
N ARG A 127 -14.08 15.02 2.17
CA ARG A 127 -13.09 14.59 1.17
C ARG A 127 -13.45 13.25 0.55
N GLU A 128 -13.87 12.28 1.35
CA GLU A 128 -14.35 10.97 0.87
C GLU A 128 -15.53 11.13 -0.10
N ARG A 129 -16.51 11.96 0.26
CA ARG A 129 -17.66 12.26 -0.63
C ARG A 129 -17.22 12.90 -1.94
N GLU A 130 -16.23 13.80 -1.91
CA GLU A 130 -15.67 14.42 -3.11
C GLU A 130 -14.94 13.39 -3.99
N VAL A 131 -14.11 12.52 -3.40
CA VAL A 131 -13.42 11.43 -4.11
C VAL A 131 -14.42 10.46 -4.74
N VAL A 132 -15.49 10.09 -4.02
CA VAL A 132 -16.54 9.21 -4.58
C VAL A 132 -17.24 9.91 -5.76
N ARG A 133 -17.54 11.20 -5.65
CA ARG A 133 -18.16 11.97 -6.75
C ARG A 133 -17.25 12.06 -7.97
N THR A 134 -15.95 12.32 -7.79
CA THR A 134 -15.00 12.41 -8.90
C THR A 134 -14.79 11.03 -9.54
N SER A 135 -14.69 9.97 -8.75
CA SER A 135 -14.60 8.59 -9.24
C SER A 135 -15.81 8.22 -10.11
N LYS A 136 -17.04 8.53 -9.67
CA LYS A 136 -18.26 8.29 -10.47
C LYS A 136 -18.22 9.01 -11.82
N LYS A 137 -17.83 10.31 -11.82
CA LYS A 137 -17.69 11.09 -13.07
C LYS A 137 -16.64 10.49 -14.01
N VAL A 138 -15.53 9.99 -13.49
CA VAL A 138 -14.48 9.33 -14.29
C VAL A 138 -15.02 8.03 -14.88
N GLU A 139 -15.74 7.23 -14.10
CA GLU A 139 -16.36 5.98 -14.55
C GLU A 139 -17.37 6.22 -15.67
N GLU A 140 -18.25 7.22 -15.53
CA GLU A 140 -19.19 7.62 -16.57
C GLU A 140 -18.48 8.04 -17.86
N ARG A 141 -17.44 8.88 -17.77
CA ARG A 141 -16.61 9.27 -18.93
C ARG A 141 -15.94 8.06 -19.60
N LEU A 142 -15.49 7.08 -18.83
CA LEU A 142 -14.92 5.84 -19.37
C LEU A 142 -15.96 4.99 -20.09
N LYS A 143 -17.18 4.87 -19.54
CA LYS A 143 -18.31 4.18 -20.19
C LYS A 143 -18.68 4.88 -21.50
N GLU A 144 -18.77 6.20 -21.50
CA GLU A 144 -19.05 6.98 -22.71
C GLU A 144 -17.94 6.82 -23.76
N ARG A 145 -16.67 6.89 -23.36
CA ARG A 145 -15.52 6.67 -24.26
C ARG A 145 -15.54 5.26 -24.86
N LYS A 146 -15.91 4.24 -24.10
CA LYS A 146 -16.10 2.86 -24.59
C LYS A 146 -17.24 2.79 -25.60
N LYS A 147 -18.39 3.44 -25.34
CA LYS A 147 -19.54 3.52 -26.26
C LYS A 147 -19.13 4.19 -27.59
N ARG A 148 -18.52 5.38 -27.52
CA ARG A 148 -18.00 6.10 -28.71
C ARG A 148 -17.00 5.27 -29.51
N LYS A 149 -16.11 4.52 -28.85
CA LYS A 149 -15.17 3.60 -29.54
C LYS A 149 -15.90 2.46 -30.27
N LYS A 150 -16.94 1.87 -29.65
CA LYS A 150 -17.77 0.85 -30.30
C LYS A 150 -18.50 1.41 -31.52
N GLU A 151 -19.11 2.59 -31.40
CA GLU A 151 -19.77 3.28 -32.51
C GLU A 151 -18.82 3.62 -33.66
N ARG A 152 -17.62 4.13 -33.36
CA ARG A 152 -16.57 4.38 -34.37
C ARG A 152 -16.18 3.10 -35.11
N ARG A 153 -15.99 1.99 -34.39
CA ARG A 153 -15.70 0.68 -35.00
C ARG A 153 -16.86 0.20 -35.88
N ALA A 154 -18.10 0.37 -35.44
CA ALA A 154 -19.28 0.01 -36.24
C ALA A 154 -19.40 0.86 -37.51
N ARG A 155 -19.17 2.18 -37.42
CA ARG A 155 -19.15 3.08 -38.60
C ARG A 155 -18.06 2.70 -39.58
N PHE A 156 -16.85 2.42 -39.09
CA PHE A 156 -15.74 1.97 -39.92
C PHE A 156 -16.07 0.67 -40.67
N LYS A 157 -16.61 -0.34 -39.98
CA LYS A 157 -17.06 -1.58 -40.61
C LYS A 157 -18.15 -1.37 -41.67
N ARG A 158 -19.10 -0.46 -41.44
CA ARG A 158 -20.13 -0.13 -42.44
C ARG A 158 -19.52 0.50 -43.68
N ALA A 159 -18.61 1.46 -43.51
CA ALA A 159 -17.90 2.09 -44.62
C ALA A 159 -17.01 1.10 -45.41
N GLU A 160 -16.38 0.14 -44.73
CA GLU A 160 -15.65 -0.96 -45.39
C GLU A 160 -16.58 -1.84 -46.23
N LEU A 161 -17.77 -2.18 -45.72
CA LEU A 161 -18.76 -2.95 -46.47
C LEU A 161 -19.30 -2.17 -47.69
N GLU A 162 -19.63 -0.89 -47.52
CA GLU A 162 -20.11 -0.01 -48.60
C GLU A 162 -19.04 0.16 -49.69
N SER A 163 -17.80 0.47 -49.31
CA SER A 163 -16.68 0.58 -50.27
C SER A 163 -16.33 -0.76 -50.92
N GLY A 164 -16.44 -1.87 -50.19
CA GLY A 164 -16.32 -3.22 -50.74
C GLY A 164 -17.39 -3.51 -51.79
N GLN A 165 -18.66 -3.18 -51.50
CA GLN A 165 -19.77 -3.30 -52.46
C GLN A 165 -19.55 -2.43 -53.70
N GLU A 166 -19.12 -1.18 -53.55
CA GLU A 166 -18.78 -0.31 -54.68
C GLU A 166 -17.67 -0.90 -55.55
N ARG A 167 -16.62 -1.48 -54.94
CA ARG A 167 -15.55 -2.17 -55.67
C ARG A 167 -16.09 -3.38 -56.43
N VAL A 168 -16.94 -4.20 -55.82
CA VAL A 168 -17.57 -5.35 -56.49
C VAL A 168 -18.45 -4.89 -57.66
N VAL A 169 -19.22 -3.80 -57.52
CA VAL A 169 -20.01 -3.24 -58.64
C VAL A 169 -19.10 -2.74 -59.76
N LYS A 170 -18.01 -2.04 -59.42
CA LYS A 170 -17.01 -1.57 -60.40
C LYS A 170 -16.32 -2.72 -61.11
N VAL A 171 -15.92 -3.78 -60.39
CA VAL A 171 -15.31 -4.99 -60.96
C VAL A 171 -16.31 -5.73 -61.82
N LYS A 172 -17.55 -5.99 -61.38
CA LYS A 172 -18.59 -6.63 -62.21
C LYS A 172 -18.89 -5.85 -63.49
N ARG A 173 -18.84 -4.51 -63.46
CA ARG A 173 -18.95 -3.67 -64.67
C ARG A 173 -17.74 -3.83 -65.59
N LYS A 174 -16.52 -3.88 -65.02
CA LYS A 174 -15.30 -4.15 -65.79
C LYS A 174 -15.29 -5.56 -66.35
N GLU A 175 -15.56 -6.59 -65.56
CA GLU A 175 -15.69 -7.98 -65.99
C GLU A 175 -16.79 -8.17 -67.04
N LYS A 176 -17.91 -7.43 -66.97
CA LYS A 176 -18.92 -7.47 -68.04
C LYS A 176 -18.34 -6.94 -69.36
N LYS A 177 -17.64 -5.80 -69.31
CA LYS A 177 -16.94 -5.24 -70.47
C LYS A 177 -15.79 -6.14 -70.95
N GLU A 178 -15.04 -6.73 -70.03
CA GLU A 178 -13.92 -7.63 -70.31
C GLU A 178 -14.41 -9.00 -70.78
N LYS A 179 -15.60 -9.47 -70.39
CA LYS A 179 -16.26 -10.66 -70.97
C LYS A 179 -16.85 -10.37 -72.33
N GLU A 180 -17.38 -9.17 -72.57
CA GLU A 180 -17.72 -8.72 -73.93
C GLU A 180 -16.45 -8.68 -74.82
N VAL A 181 -15.29 -8.28 -74.26
CA VAL A 181 -13.99 -8.27 -74.96
C VAL A 181 -13.32 -9.67 -75.02
N CYS A 182 -13.50 -10.53 -74.02
CA CYS A 182 -12.96 -11.90 -74.01
C CYS A 182 -13.80 -12.85 -74.84
N VAL A 183 -15.11 -12.65 -74.98
CA VAL A 183 -15.90 -13.39 -76.00
C VAL A 183 -15.39 -13.06 -77.41
N SER A 184 -14.81 -11.86 -77.63
CA SER A 184 -14.06 -11.57 -78.85
C SER A 184 -12.62 -12.10 -78.89
N ALA A 185 -11.95 -12.26 -77.74
CA ALA A 185 -10.54 -12.70 -77.67
C ALA A 185 -10.33 -14.21 -77.49
N VAL A 186 -11.31 -14.96 -76.95
CA VAL A 186 -11.28 -16.44 -76.83
C VAL A 186 -11.52 -17.13 -78.19
N ARG A 187 -11.71 -16.35 -79.26
CA ARG A 187 -11.49 -16.79 -80.65
C ARG A 187 -10.00 -16.84 -81.06
N ALA A 188 -9.09 -16.32 -80.24
CA ALA A 188 -7.66 -16.32 -80.49
C ALA A 188 -6.97 -17.01 -79.31
N GLY A 189 -6.81 -18.33 -79.44
CA GLY A 189 -6.18 -19.16 -78.43
C GLY A 189 -4.70 -18.82 -78.20
N SER A 190 -4.20 -19.18 -77.02
CA SER A 190 -3.08 -20.13 -76.88
C SER A 190 -2.67 -20.19 -75.41
N GLU A 191 -2.72 -21.42 -74.89
CA GLU A 191 -2.17 -21.86 -73.62
C GLU A 191 -0.66 -22.04 -73.80
N GLU A 192 0.16 -21.05 -73.50
CA GLU A 192 1.62 -21.24 -73.43
C GLU A 192 2.29 -20.01 -72.77
N SER A 193 2.29 -19.92 -71.43
CA SER A 193 3.05 -18.86 -70.75
C SER A 193 3.33 -19.15 -69.27
N PHE A 194 3.86 -20.34 -68.95
CA PHE A 194 4.43 -20.59 -67.62
C PHE A 194 5.92 -21.00 -67.61
N ASP A 195 6.53 -21.22 -68.78
CA ASP A 195 7.95 -21.61 -68.89
C ASP A 195 8.91 -20.46 -69.32
N LEU A 196 8.41 -19.23 -69.51
CA LEU A 196 9.22 -18.07 -69.93
C LEU A 196 9.60 -17.10 -68.79
N LEU A 197 9.33 -17.44 -67.54
CA LEU A 197 9.67 -16.60 -66.38
C LEU A 197 11.18 -16.35 -66.14
N PRO A 198 12.13 -17.22 -66.54
CA PRO A 198 13.56 -16.97 -66.31
C PRO A 198 14.18 -15.88 -67.20
N SER A 199 13.67 -15.64 -68.41
CA SER A 199 14.27 -14.70 -69.37
C SER A 199 13.86 -13.24 -69.11
N ILE A 200 12.63 -12.99 -68.69
CA ILE A 200 12.10 -11.64 -68.39
C ILE A 200 12.72 -11.04 -67.12
N LEU A 201 13.20 -11.88 -66.19
CA LEU A 201 13.75 -11.46 -64.91
C LEU A 201 15.20 -10.93 -64.96
N ASN A 202 15.88 -11.04 -66.11
CA ASN A 202 17.21 -10.45 -66.27
C ASN A 202 17.17 -8.92 -66.40
N ASP A 203 16.04 -8.35 -66.87
CA ASP A 203 15.89 -6.90 -67.06
C ASP A 203 15.46 -6.16 -65.78
N TYR A 204 15.07 -6.91 -64.73
CA TYR A 204 14.53 -6.34 -63.49
C TYR A 204 15.26 -6.89 -62.24
N PRO A 205 16.44 -6.34 -61.89
CA PRO A 205 17.28 -6.85 -60.81
C PRO A 205 16.58 -6.83 -59.44
N GLU A 206 15.66 -5.90 -59.20
CA GLU A 206 14.90 -5.84 -57.95
C GLU A 206 13.89 -6.99 -57.80
N LEU A 207 13.21 -7.36 -58.89
CA LEU A 207 12.30 -8.51 -58.90
C LEU A 207 13.06 -9.81 -58.76
N LYS A 208 14.25 -9.91 -59.36
CA LYS A 208 15.15 -11.04 -59.22
C LYS A 208 15.59 -11.23 -57.77
N LYS A 209 16.03 -10.15 -57.12
CA LYS A 209 16.38 -10.13 -55.69
C LYS A 209 15.20 -10.56 -54.82
N LYS A 210 13.99 -10.06 -55.09
CA LYS A 210 12.78 -10.42 -54.34
C LYS A 210 12.38 -11.89 -54.54
N ALA A 211 12.48 -12.41 -55.76
CA ALA A 211 12.20 -13.81 -56.07
C ALA A 211 13.19 -14.76 -55.39
N GLU A 212 14.48 -14.42 -55.38
CA GLU A 212 15.51 -15.17 -54.66
C GLU A 212 15.26 -15.20 -53.16
N VAL A 213 14.97 -14.04 -52.55
CA VAL A 213 14.64 -13.93 -51.11
C VAL A 213 13.43 -14.81 -50.76
N ASN A 214 12.38 -14.79 -51.60
CA ASN A 214 11.20 -15.63 -51.42
C ASN A 214 11.53 -17.13 -51.51
N LEU A 215 12.37 -17.52 -52.47
CA LEU A 215 12.77 -18.92 -52.68
C LEU A 215 13.55 -19.47 -51.48
N HIS A 216 14.57 -18.74 -51.03
CA HIS A 216 15.37 -19.13 -49.86
C HIS A 216 14.53 -19.17 -48.58
N TYR A 217 13.61 -18.21 -48.40
CA TYR A 217 12.70 -18.21 -47.24
C TYR A 217 11.75 -19.42 -47.24
N ARG A 218 11.22 -19.81 -48.41
CA ARG A 218 10.38 -21.02 -48.56
C ARG A 218 11.19 -22.29 -48.26
N ARG A 219 12.39 -22.44 -48.83
CA ARG A 219 13.28 -23.58 -48.57
C ARG A 219 13.65 -23.70 -47.09
N ALA A 220 13.97 -22.59 -46.43
CA ALA A 220 14.27 -22.56 -44.99
C ALA A 220 13.12 -23.13 -44.15
N ARG A 221 11.86 -22.77 -44.48
CA ARG A 221 10.67 -23.29 -43.81
C ARG A 221 10.44 -24.77 -44.08
N GLU A 222 10.71 -25.26 -45.29
CA GLU A 222 10.63 -26.67 -45.61
C GLU A 222 11.68 -27.50 -44.86
N TYR A 223 12.92 -27.03 -44.77
CA TYR A 223 13.96 -27.68 -43.96
C TYR A 223 13.60 -27.72 -42.48
N LEU A 224 12.99 -26.66 -41.95
CA LEU A 224 12.51 -26.63 -40.57
C LEU A 224 11.43 -27.69 -40.32
N LYS A 225 10.47 -27.85 -41.25
CA LYS A 225 9.45 -28.92 -41.18
C LYS A 225 10.06 -30.32 -41.20
N GLN A 226 11.12 -30.51 -41.98
CA GLN A 226 11.86 -31.78 -42.08
C GLN A 226 12.83 -32.03 -40.91
N LYS A 227 12.86 -31.17 -39.88
CA LYS A 227 13.82 -31.19 -38.78
C LYS A 227 15.30 -31.15 -39.22
N LYS A 228 15.60 -30.66 -40.42
CA LYS A 228 16.96 -30.45 -40.94
C LYS A 228 17.50 -29.10 -40.46
N LEU A 229 17.69 -28.97 -39.14
CA LEU A 229 17.88 -27.68 -38.45
C LEU A 229 19.09 -26.87 -38.96
N ARG A 230 20.24 -27.52 -39.19
CA ARG A 230 21.45 -26.86 -39.73
C ARG A 230 21.20 -26.22 -41.11
N LYS A 231 20.49 -26.92 -42.01
CA LYS A 231 20.15 -26.42 -43.35
C LYS A 231 19.13 -25.28 -43.28
N ALA A 232 18.15 -25.38 -42.39
CA ALA A 232 17.16 -24.33 -42.18
C ALA A 232 17.81 -23.02 -41.68
N ILE A 233 18.75 -23.11 -40.73
CA ILE A 233 19.48 -21.95 -40.20
C ILE A 233 20.29 -21.27 -41.32
N ALA A 234 21.03 -22.05 -42.11
CA ALA A 234 21.83 -21.50 -43.21
C ALA A 234 20.98 -20.71 -44.22
N GLU A 235 19.82 -21.25 -44.62
CA GLU A 235 18.92 -20.56 -45.55
C GLU A 235 18.28 -19.30 -44.94
N PHE A 236 17.88 -19.31 -43.66
CA PHE A 236 17.37 -18.11 -43.00
C PHE A 236 18.44 -17.02 -42.80
N GLU A 237 19.69 -17.42 -42.52
CA GLU A 237 20.81 -16.47 -42.42
C GLU A 237 21.14 -15.84 -43.78
N LEU A 238 21.04 -16.62 -44.87
CA LEU A 238 21.17 -16.11 -46.24
C LEU A 238 20.04 -15.14 -46.63
N VAL A 239 18.79 -15.43 -46.24
CA VAL A 239 17.68 -14.49 -46.45
C VAL A 239 17.93 -13.19 -45.68
N LYS A 240 18.34 -13.31 -44.42
CA LYS A 240 18.61 -12.17 -43.54
C LYS A 240 19.73 -11.26 -44.07
N SER A 241 20.76 -11.82 -44.72
CA SER A 241 21.85 -11.02 -45.29
C SER A 241 21.46 -10.28 -46.59
N LYS A 242 20.43 -10.76 -47.30
CA LYS A 242 19.94 -10.17 -48.55
C LYS A 242 18.88 -9.07 -48.36
N ILE A 243 18.33 -8.89 -47.15
CA ILE A 243 17.18 -7.99 -46.89
C ILE A 243 17.47 -6.95 -45.80
N ASP A 244 16.81 -5.80 -45.89
CA ASP A 244 16.89 -4.74 -44.89
C ASP A 244 16.04 -5.03 -43.65
N ARG A 245 16.28 -4.30 -42.56
CA ARG A 245 15.58 -4.47 -41.27
C ARG A 245 14.07 -4.24 -41.36
N GLU A 246 13.63 -3.43 -42.32
CA GLU A 246 12.21 -3.11 -42.55
C GLU A 246 11.51 -4.15 -43.42
N HIS A 247 12.24 -5.10 -44.01
CA HIS A 247 11.66 -6.11 -44.87
C HIS A 247 10.74 -7.06 -44.06
N PRO A 248 9.54 -7.42 -44.56
CA PRO A 248 8.56 -8.23 -43.82
C PRO A 248 9.08 -9.58 -43.29
N TYR A 249 10.14 -10.13 -43.90
CA TYR A 249 10.77 -11.39 -43.48
C TYR A 249 11.90 -11.24 -42.47
N PHE A 250 12.37 -10.04 -42.16
CA PHE A 250 13.51 -9.85 -41.27
C PHE A 250 13.21 -10.35 -39.85
N ILE A 251 12.10 -9.89 -39.25
CA ILE A 251 11.68 -10.33 -37.90
C ILE A 251 11.36 -11.84 -37.87
N PRO A 252 10.57 -12.41 -38.82
CA PRO A 252 10.36 -13.85 -38.89
C PRO A 252 11.65 -14.67 -38.96
N CYS A 253 12.63 -14.27 -39.77
CA CYS A 253 13.90 -15.00 -39.89
C CYS A 253 14.64 -15.06 -38.54
N ILE A 254 14.69 -13.97 -37.78
CA ILE A 254 15.33 -13.93 -36.46
C ILE A 254 14.65 -14.90 -35.49
N ILE A 255 13.32 -14.90 -35.46
CA ILE A 255 12.54 -15.78 -34.58
C ILE A 255 12.81 -17.25 -34.93
N TYR A 256 12.76 -17.61 -36.23
CA TYR A 256 12.98 -18.99 -36.66
C TYR A 256 14.42 -19.46 -36.46
N ILE A 257 15.43 -18.61 -36.68
CA ILE A 257 16.83 -18.95 -36.38
C ILE A 257 17.00 -19.24 -34.88
N LYS A 258 16.43 -18.40 -34.01
CA LYS A 258 16.50 -18.60 -32.55
C LYS A 258 15.83 -19.90 -32.14
N GLN A 259 14.63 -20.17 -32.65
CA GLN A 259 13.90 -21.41 -32.38
C GLN A 259 14.68 -22.65 -32.85
N ALA A 260 15.25 -22.61 -34.06
CA ALA A 260 16.04 -23.72 -34.59
C ALA A 260 17.31 -23.96 -33.76
N LYS A 261 17.99 -22.91 -33.27
CA LYS A 261 19.16 -23.03 -32.39
C LYS A 261 18.80 -23.65 -31.04
N THR A 262 17.67 -23.27 -30.44
CA THR A 262 17.16 -23.89 -29.21
C THR A 262 16.85 -25.38 -29.41
N LEU A 263 16.17 -25.74 -30.51
CA LEU A 263 15.88 -27.14 -30.83
C LEU A 263 17.14 -27.98 -31.09
N MET A 264 18.22 -27.38 -31.61
CA MET A 264 19.50 -28.09 -31.78
C MET A 264 20.25 -28.32 -30.46
N SER A 265 20.11 -27.43 -29.47
CA SER A 265 20.75 -27.61 -28.15
C SER A 265 20.05 -28.64 -27.27
N GLU A 266 18.82 -29.02 -27.62
CA GLU A 266 18.02 -30.04 -26.92
C GLU A 266 18.23 -31.47 -27.48
N GLN A 267 18.97 -31.62 -28.58
CA GLN A 267 19.32 -32.90 -29.22
C GLN A 267 20.74 -33.34 -28.82
#